data_AF-N6T3S5-F1
#
_entry.id   AF-N6T3S5-F1
#
_cell.length_a   1.000
_cell.length_b   1.000
_cell.length_c   1.000
_cell.angle_alpha   90.00
_cell.angle_beta   90.00
_cell.angle_gamma   90.00
#
_symmetry.space_group_name_H-M   'P 1'
#
loop_
_entity.id
_entity.type
_entity.pdbx_description
1 polymer ?
#
loop_
_entity_poly.entity_id
_entity_poly.type
_entity_poly.pdbx_seq_one_letter_code
_entity_poly.pdbx_strand_id
1 'polypeptide(L)'
;MAERVLDADGWLEEAQGLISDVKDHVKRIEVSKALTSTNSRIYLNVETLEGGKYTFELTVQGFRFCGKDFDLDNWENADYYETPYALLNTVSPRFKESFMDLVFRKLAYCK
;
A
#
# COMPACT_ATOMS: atom_id res chain seq x y z
N MET A 1 19.50 18.74 5.39
CA MET A 1 18.64 18.21 4.30
C MET A 1 17.25 18.16 4.90
N ALA A 2 16.31 18.95 4.37
CA ALA A 2 15.03 19.19 5.03
C ALA A 2 14.17 17.92 4.95
N GLU A 3 13.95 17.29 6.10
CA GLU A 3 12.89 16.32 6.31
C GLU A 3 11.58 17.03 5.94
N ARG A 4 10.96 16.68 4.80
CA ARG A 4 9.65 17.19 4.42
C ARG A 4 8.65 16.55 5.37
N VAL A 5 8.49 17.15 6.55
CA VAL A 5 7.41 16.81 7.48
C VAL A 5 6.13 17.26 6.79
N LEU A 6 5.47 16.33 6.10
CA LEU A 6 4.17 16.59 5.50
C LEU A 6 3.16 16.77 6.65
N ASP A 7 2.34 17.81 6.58
CA ASP A 7 1.21 17.99 7.47
C ASP A 7 0.21 16.81 7.33
N ALA A 8 -0.75 16.66 8.26
CA ALA A 8 -1.74 15.57 8.19
C ALA A 8 -2.51 15.55 6.86
N ASP A 9 -2.71 16.72 6.25
CA ASP A 9 -3.35 16.87 4.94
C ASP A 9 -2.46 16.30 3.81
N GLY A 10 -1.16 16.60 3.83
CA GLY A 10 -0.23 16.08 2.83
C GLY A 10 -0.09 14.55 2.86
N TRP A 11 -0.11 13.95 4.06
CA TRP A 11 -0.15 12.49 4.16
C TRP A 11 -1.45 11.91 3.60
N LEU A 12 -2.59 12.57 3.81
CA LEU A 12 -3.87 12.14 3.28
C LEU A 12 -3.89 12.21 1.75
N GLU A 13 -3.34 13.28 1.17
CA GLU A 13 -3.20 13.41 -0.28
C GLU A 13 -2.32 12.32 -0.88
N GLU A 14 -1.16 12.04 -0.28
CA GLU A 14 -0.27 10.95 -0.71
C GLU A 14 -0.98 9.59 -0.61
N ALA A 15 -1.70 9.35 0.48
CA ALA A 15 -2.49 8.14 0.66
C ALA A 15 -3.60 8.02 -0.41
N GLN A 16 -4.28 9.11 -0.76
CA GLN A 16 -5.28 9.14 -1.82
C GLN A 16 -4.68 8.90 -3.21
N GLY A 17 -3.52 9.50 -3.49
CA GLY A 17 -2.78 9.27 -4.73
C GLY A 17 -2.40 7.81 -4.88
N LEU A 18 -1.89 7.21 -3.81
CA LEU A 18 -1.53 5.80 -3.74
C LEU A 18 -2.74 4.88 -3.91
N ILE A 19 -3.84 5.19 -3.23
CA ILE A 19 -5.13 4.50 -3.39
C ILE A 19 -5.53 4.50 -4.87
N SER A 20 -5.46 5.65 -5.54
CA SER A 20 -5.84 5.72 -6.95
C SER A 20 -4.89 5.00 -7.89
N ASP A 21 -3.62 4.85 -7.51
CA ASP A 21 -2.61 4.14 -8.30
C ASP A 21 -2.75 2.62 -8.16
N VAL A 22 -2.89 2.12 -6.92
CA VAL A 22 -2.94 0.67 -6.66
C VAL A 22 -4.35 0.08 -6.72
N LYS A 23 -5.43 0.89 -6.71
CA LYS A 23 -6.83 0.39 -6.78
C LYS A 23 -7.13 -0.49 -7.99
N ASP A 24 -6.37 -0.35 -9.08
CA ASP A 24 -6.57 -1.17 -10.30
C ASP A 24 -6.00 -2.58 -10.12
N HIS A 25 -5.03 -2.72 -9.22
CA HIS A 25 -4.32 -3.97 -8.98
C HIS A 25 -4.80 -4.72 -7.73
N VAL A 26 -5.69 -4.12 -6.95
CA VAL A 26 -6.26 -4.69 -5.73
C VAL A 26 -7.79 -4.63 -5.81
N LYS A 27 -8.47 -5.50 -5.08
CA LYS A 27 -9.93 -5.58 -5.13
C LYS A 27 -10.60 -4.39 -4.43
N ARG A 28 -9.99 -3.92 -3.34
CA ARG A 28 -10.45 -2.77 -2.56
C ARG A 28 -9.27 -2.15 -1.82
N ILE A 29 -9.22 -0.84 -1.73
CA ILE A 29 -8.23 -0.16 -0.88
C ILE A 29 -8.84 1.11 -0.29
N GLU A 30 -8.69 1.28 1.02
CA GLU A 30 -9.25 2.40 1.76
C GLU A 30 -8.32 2.78 2.92
N VAL A 31 -8.33 4.05 3.32
CA VAL A 31 -7.66 4.49 4.55
C VAL A 31 -8.45 3.94 5.75
N SER A 32 -7.76 3.31 6.71
CA SER A 32 -8.40 2.92 7.96
C SER A 32 -8.80 4.16 8.74
N LYS A 33 -10.08 4.22 9.11
CA LYS A 33 -10.62 5.22 10.04
C LYS A 33 -10.56 4.77 11.50
N ALA A 34 -10.29 3.48 11.73
CA ALA A 34 -10.28 2.90 13.07
C ALA A 34 -8.89 2.99 13.71
N LEU A 35 -7.81 3.02 12.92
CA LEU A 35 -6.46 3.30 13.39
C LEU A 35 -6.16 4.81 13.28
N THR A 36 -5.66 5.40 14.37
CA THR A 36 -5.37 6.84 14.47
C THR A 36 -4.33 7.26 13.42
N SER A 37 -4.82 7.83 12.32
CA SER A 37 -4.00 8.48 11.30
C SER A 37 -3.47 9.80 11.88
N THR A 38 -2.17 9.85 12.13
CA THR A 38 -1.48 11.01 12.73
C THR A 38 -0.70 11.75 11.64
N ASN A 39 -0.26 12.98 11.90
CA ASN A 39 0.63 13.80 11.06
C ASN A 39 1.97 13.16 10.65
N SER A 40 2.22 11.90 11.00
CA SER A 40 3.47 11.19 10.68
C SER A 40 3.24 9.76 10.21
N ARG A 41 1.99 9.25 10.28
CA ARG A 41 1.64 7.90 9.81
C ARG A 41 0.16 7.76 9.50
N ILE A 42 -0.15 7.06 8.41
CA ILE A 42 -1.52 6.73 7.99
C ILE A 42 -1.64 5.23 7.83
N TYR A 43 -2.77 4.67 8.25
CA TYR A 43 -3.05 3.24 8.05
C TYR A 43 -3.96 3.05 6.85
N LEU A 44 -3.60 2.11 5.98
CA LEU A 44 -4.34 1.76 4.79
C LEU A 44 -4.71 0.27 4.83
N ASN A 45 -5.97 0.03 4.55
CA ASN A 45 -6.59 -1.28 4.46
C ASN A 45 -6.70 -1.66 2.99
N VAL A 46 -6.14 -2.81 2.61
CA VAL A 46 -6.21 -3.35 1.25
C VAL A 46 -6.83 -4.74 1.23
N GLU A 47 -7.64 -5.00 0.22
CA GLU A 47 -8.14 -6.31 -0.14
C GLU A 47 -7.52 -6.70 -1.47
N THR A 48 -6.71 -7.74 -1.51
CA THR A 48 -6.11 -8.23 -2.75
C THR A 48 -7.16 -8.93 -3.62
N LEU A 49 -6.83 -9.14 -4.89
CA LEU A 49 -7.69 -9.87 -5.84
C LEU A 49 -8.03 -11.30 -5.37
N GLU A 50 -7.18 -11.86 -4.50
CA GLU A 50 -7.36 -13.20 -3.92
C GLU A 50 -8.37 -13.22 -2.76
N GLY A 51 -8.87 -12.04 -2.34
CA GLY A 51 -9.69 -11.88 -1.15
C GLY A 51 -8.89 -11.84 0.16
N GLY A 52 -7.57 -11.69 0.09
CA GLY A 52 -6.73 -11.49 1.26
C GLY A 52 -6.87 -10.05 1.74
N LYS A 53 -7.21 -9.85 3.01
CA LYS A 53 -7.29 -8.54 3.64
C LYS A 53 -5.97 -8.26 4.32
N TYR A 54 -5.47 -7.04 4.17
CA TYR A 54 -4.20 -6.65 4.76
C TYR A 54 -4.27 -5.21 5.21
N THR A 55 -3.55 -4.91 6.28
CA THR A 55 -3.37 -3.56 6.79
C THR A 55 -1.91 -3.19 6.67
N PHE A 56 -1.63 -2.02 6.13
CA PHE A 56 -0.29 -1.45 6.10
C PHE A 56 -0.30 -0.02 6.60
N GLU A 57 0.81 0.39 7.19
CA GLU A 57 1.04 1.78 7.58
C GLU A 57 1.96 2.47 6.56
N LEU A 58 1.64 3.71 6.26
CA LEU A 58 2.43 4.64 5.48
C LEU A 58 3.05 5.63 6.45
N THR A 59 4.37 5.72 6.44
CA THR A 59 5.17 6.62 7.28
C THR A 59 6.23 7.34 6.43
N VAL A 60 6.95 8.29 7.02
CA VAL A 60 8.11 8.94 6.35
C VAL A 60 9.22 7.98 5.96
N GLN A 61 9.32 6.84 6.65
CA GLN A 61 10.30 5.79 6.33
C GLN A 61 9.84 4.89 5.18
N GLY A 62 8.55 4.94 4.82
CA GLY A 62 7.95 4.10 3.78
C GLY A 62 6.72 3.34 4.27
N PHE A 63 6.46 2.21 3.61
CA PHE A 63 5.31 1.33 3.82
C PHE A 63 5.69 0.15 4.71
N ARG A 64 4.92 -0.11 5.76
CA ARG A 64 5.13 -1.26 6.64
C ARG A 64 3.86 -2.10 6.73
N PHE A 65 4.02 -3.41 6.75
CA PHE A 65 2.93 -4.35 6.85
C PHE A 65 2.48 -4.55 8.32
N CYS A 66 1.26 -4.19 8.67
CA CYS A 66 0.76 -4.30 10.05
C CYS A 66 0.05 -5.62 10.33
N GLY A 67 -0.60 -6.22 9.33
CA GLY A 67 -1.32 -7.48 9.54
C GLY A 67 -2.13 -8.00 8.35
N LYS A 68 -2.62 -9.24 8.50
CA LYS A 68 -3.50 -9.95 7.55
C LYS A 68 -5.00 -9.74 7.79
N ASP A 69 -5.34 -8.75 8.60
CA ASP A 69 -6.73 -8.41 8.87
C ASP A 69 -6.85 -6.89 8.98
N PHE A 70 -8.05 -6.39 8.72
CA PHE A 70 -8.31 -4.96 8.84
C PHE A 70 -8.16 -4.52 10.29
N ASP A 71 -7.47 -3.40 10.49
CA ASP A 71 -7.34 -2.77 11.79
C ASP A 71 -6.55 -3.57 12.84
N LEU A 72 -5.78 -4.58 12.40
CA LEU A 72 -4.88 -5.34 13.27
C LEU A 72 -3.42 -4.99 13.00
N ASP A 73 -2.74 -4.46 14.01
CA ASP A 73 -1.28 -4.30 14.10
C ASP A 73 -0.69 -5.46 14.91
N ASN A 74 -0.82 -6.68 14.40
CA ASN A 74 -0.32 -7.89 15.09
C ASN A 74 1.01 -8.38 14.48
N TRP A 75 1.58 -7.64 13.53
CA TRP A 75 2.78 -8.02 12.79
C TRP A 75 3.95 -7.09 13.11
N GLU A 76 4.69 -7.40 14.18
CA GLU A 76 5.79 -6.55 14.63
C GLU A 76 7.04 -6.62 13.73
N ASN A 77 7.23 -7.71 12.96
CA ASN A 77 8.41 -7.97 12.11
C ASN A 77 8.16 -7.69 10.62
N ALA A 78 7.46 -6.61 10.29
CA ALA A 78 7.35 -6.17 8.91
C ALA A 78 8.48 -5.21 8.55
N ASP A 79 9.19 -5.55 7.47
CA ASP A 79 10.12 -4.66 6.81
C ASP A 79 9.43 -3.40 6.28
N TYR A 80 10.21 -2.32 6.23
CA TYR A 80 9.82 -1.09 5.56
C TYR A 80 10.13 -1.23 4.07
N TYR A 81 9.13 -0.93 3.25
CA TYR A 81 9.22 -0.94 1.81
C TYR A 81 9.14 0.49 1.29
N GLU A 82 9.93 0.81 0.28
CA GLU A 82 9.91 2.16 -0.33
C GLU A 82 8.64 2.40 -1.16
N THR A 83 8.02 1.33 -1.68
CA THR A 83 6.84 1.43 -2.55
C THR A 83 5.76 0.44 -2.13
N PRO A 84 4.48 0.78 -2.35
CA PRO A 84 3.37 -0.14 -2.09
C PRO A 84 3.47 -1.40 -2.96
N TYR A 85 4.06 -1.29 -4.15
CA TYR A 85 4.30 -2.39 -5.06
C TYR A 85 5.25 -3.44 -4.48
N ALA A 86 6.34 -3.00 -3.86
CA ALA A 86 7.28 -3.92 -3.22
C ALA A 86 6.61 -4.68 -2.07
N LEU A 87 5.78 -3.99 -1.27
CA LEU A 87 4.98 -4.60 -0.21
C LEU A 87 3.90 -5.55 -0.74
N LEU A 88 3.12 -5.14 -1.74
CA LEU A 88 2.08 -5.98 -2.35
C LEU A 88 2.68 -7.22 -3.03
N ASN A 89 3.88 -7.10 -3.58
CA ASN A 89 4.63 -8.21 -4.17
C ASN A 89 5.10 -9.24 -3.15
N THR A 90 5.40 -8.85 -1.90
CA THR A 90 5.73 -9.81 -0.83
C THR A 90 4.48 -10.42 -0.18
N VAL A 91 3.39 -9.66 -0.12
CA VAL A 91 2.14 -10.07 0.53
C VAL A 91 1.23 -10.91 -0.38
N SER A 92 1.20 -10.65 -1.69
CA SER A 92 0.35 -11.37 -2.65
C SER A 92 1.15 -11.85 -3.87
N PRO A 93 1.37 -13.18 -4.00
CA PRO A 93 2.02 -13.73 -5.18
C PRO A 93 1.19 -13.55 -6.45
N ARG A 94 -0.16 -13.51 -6.38
CA ARG A 94 -0.98 -13.27 -7.58
C ARG A 94 -0.99 -11.81 -8.05
N PHE A 95 -0.81 -10.86 -7.14
CA PHE A 95 -0.60 -9.47 -7.52
C PHE A 95 0.62 -9.36 -8.43
N LYS A 96 1.72 -10.02 -8.06
CA LYS A 96 2.95 -10.08 -8.86
C LYS A 96 2.69 -10.63 -10.27
N GLU A 97 1.97 -11.75 -10.37
CA GLU A 97 1.66 -12.36 -11.68
C GLU A 97 0.79 -11.44 -12.56
N SER A 98 -0.26 -10.84 -11.99
CA SER A 98 -1.15 -9.93 -12.73
C SER A 98 -0.45 -8.64 -13.17
N PHE A 99 0.39 -8.10 -12.29
CA PHE A 99 1.19 -6.92 -12.59
C PHE A 99 2.22 -7.21 -13.68
N MET A 100 2.90 -8.37 -13.60
CA MET A 100 3.80 -8.82 -14.65
C MET A 100 3.10 -8.97 -15.99
N ASP A 101 1.90 -9.57 -16.05
CA ASP A 101 1.14 -9.68 -17.30
C ASP A 101 0.79 -8.29 -17.89
N LEU A 102 0.39 -7.34 -17.04
CA LEU A 102 0.06 -5.98 -17.47
C LEU A 102 1.28 -5.22 -18.01
N VAL A 103 2.43 -5.32 -17.32
CA VAL A 103 3.69 -4.75 -17.78
C VAL A 103 4.13 -5.40 -19.10
N PHE A 104 4.02 -6.73 -19.19
CA PHE A 104 4.37 -7.48 -20.39
C PHE A 104 3.47 -7.11 -21.57
N ARG A 105 2.17 -6.93 -21.36
CA ARG A 105 1.23 -6.43 -22.37
C ARG A 105 1.61 -5.04 -22.87
N LYS A 106 1.97 -4.12 -21.96
CA LYS A 106 2.40 -2.77 -22.35
C LYS A 106 3.70 -2.78 -23.17
N LEU A 107 4.65 -3.64 -22.79
CA LEU A 107 5.91 -3.82 -23.54
C LEU A 107 5.66 -4.48 -24.90
N ALA A 108 4.78 -5.48 -24.97
CA ALA A 108 4.45 -6.22 -26.19
C ALA A 108 3.64 -5.39 -27.21
N TYR A 109 2.91 -4.37 -26.75
CA TYR A 109 2.14 -3.47 -27.61
C TYR A 109 3.02 -2.40 -28.30
N CYS A 110 4.30 -2.30 -27.96
CA CYS A 110 5.25 -1.41 -28.65
C CYS A 110 5.81 -2.12 -29.90
N LYS A 111 4.95 -2.39 -30.89
CA LYS A 111 5.33 -2.95 -32.18
C LYS A 111 4.75 -2.15 -33.33
#